data_AF-A0A927XV99-F1
#
_entry.id   AF-A0A927XV99-F1
#
_cell.length_a   1.000
_cell.length_b   1.000
_cell.length_c   1.000
_cell.angle_alpha   90.00
_cell.angle_beta   90.00
_cell.angle_gamma   90.00
#
_symmetry.space_group_name_H-M   'P 1'
#
loop_
_entity.id
_entity.type
_entity.pdbx_description
1 polymer ?
#
loop_
_entity_poly.entity_id
_entity_poly.type
_entity_poly.pdbx_seq_one_letter_code
_entity_poly.pdbx_strand_id
1 'polypeptide(L)'
;MRKLKPAAVGIHLVTMLGCFALFILRGVHIFDADVVIVNREVTSHISNFALSYVLCALIGLLLLSAGKRLRSALLFCLAVLAANLVYEAFLPVANTRDMVDALYGIAGSLAGGAYLCWLNAFGFAQ
;
A
#
# COMPACT_ATOMS: atom_id res chain seq x y z
N MET A 1 -9.00 -0.12 -22.99
CA MET A 1 -8.17 -0.28 -21.78
C MET A 1 -6.71 -0.02 -22.16
N ARG A 2 -5.99 0.77 -21.37
CA ARG A 2 -4.54 1.00 -21.59
C ARG A 2 -3.80 -0.30 -21.22
N LYS A 3 -2.90 -0.75 -22.09
CA LYS A 3 -2.10 -1.97 -21.85
C LYS A 3 -0.81 -1.61 -21.12
N LEU A 4 -0.43 -2.41 -20.13
CA LEU A 4 0.88 -2.26 -19.48
C LEU A 4 1.98 -2.86 -20.33
N LYS A 5 3.17 -2.27 -20.25
CA LYS A 5 4.40 -2.86 -20.76
C LYS A 5 4.75 -4.11 -19.93
N PRO A 6 5.35 -5.16 -20.53
CA PRO A 6 5.75 -6.37 -19.79
C PRO A 6 6.63 -6.07 -18.57
N ALA A 7 7.59 -5.13 -18.70
CA ALA A 7 8.44 -4.70 -17.59
C ALA A 7 7.63 -4.09 -16.42
N ALA A 8 6.61 -3.28 -16.74
CA ALA A 8 5.76 -2.67 -15.72
C ALA A 8 4.87 -3.71 -15.01
N VAL A 9 4.42 -4.74 -15.74
CA VAL A 9 3.74 -5.90 -15.15
C VAL A 9 4.68 -6.63 -14.19
N GLY A 10 5.92 -6.91 -14.62
CA GLY A 10 6.92 -7.56 -13.76
C GLY A 10 7.18 -6.77 -12.47
N ILE A 11 7.38 -5.46 -12.58
CA ILE A 11 7.57 -4.57 -11.42
C ILE A 11 6.34 -4.60 -10.51
N HIS A 12 5.13 -4.54 -11.06
CA HIS A 12 3.89 -4.62 -10.27
C HIS A 12 3.78 -5.94 -9.50
N LEU A 13 4.06 -7.07 -10.15
CA LEU A 13 3.99 -8.38 -9.50
C LEU A 13 5.03 -8.50 -8.39
N VAL A 14 6.25 -8.03 -8.63
CA VAL A 14 7.31 -8.04 -7.60
C VAL A 14 6.92 -7.18 -6.40
N THR A 15 6.36 -5.98 -6.60
CA THR A 15 5.92 -5.14 -5.48
C THR A 15 4.74 -5.75 -4.73
N MET A 16 3.78 -6.37 -5.42
CA MET A 16 2.66 -7.08 -4.78
C MET A 16 3.14 -8.29 -3.96
N LEU A 17 4.04 -9.10 -4.52
CA LEU A 17 4.63 -10.24 -3.81
C LEU A 17 5.46 -9.79 -2.61
N GLY A 18 6.21 -8.69 -2.74
CA GLY A 18 6.93 -8.08 -1.63
C GLY A 18 5.99 -7.66 -0.49
N CYS A 19 4.90 -6.97 -0.81
CA CYS A 19 3.89 -6.58 0.20
C CYS A 19 3.22 -7.80 0.85
N PHE A 20 2.93 -8.84 0.08
CA PHE A 20 2.39 -10.08 0.60
C PHE A 20 3.38 -10.80 1.53
N ALA A 21 4.66 -10.84 1.18
CA ALA A 21 5.70 -11.38 2.04
C ALA A 21 5.82 -10.61 3.36
N LEU A 22 5.74 -9.28 3.33
CA LEU A 22 5.71 -8.46 4.57
C LEU A 22 4.52 -8.82 5.47
N PHE A 23 3.35 -9.08 4.88
CA PHE A 23 2.17 -9.55 5.61
C PHE A 23 2.39 -10.91 6.28
N ILE A 24 2.97 -11.87 5.56
CA ILE A 24 3.29 -13.19 6.11
C ILE A 24 4.31 -13.06 7.24
N LEU A 25 5.38 -12.29 7.03
CA LEU A 25 6.43 -12.10 8.05
C LEU A 25 5.87 -11.43 9.31
N ARG A 26 4.99 -10.43 9.17
CA ARG A 26 4.23 -9.87 10.30
C ARG A 26 3.43 -10.94 11.03
N GLY A 27 2.73 -11.79 10.28
CA GLY A 27 1.92 -12.87 10.82
C GLY A 27 2.76 -13.89 11.59
N VAL A 28 3.92 -14.28 11.05
CA VAL A 28 4.88 -15.15 11.72
C VAL A 28 5.42 -14.50 13.00
N HIS A 29 5.70 -13.19 12.99
CA HIS A 29 6.17 -12.46 14.18
C HIS A 29 5.20 -12.54 15.38
N ILE A 30 3.89 -12.74 15.13
CA ILE A 30 2.90 -12.93 16.20
C ILE A 30 3.14 -14.25 16.94
N PHE A 31 3.64 -15.27 16.25
CA PHE A 31 3.93 -16.60 16.82
C PHE A 31 5.38 -16.75 17.27
N ASP A 32 6.30 -16.02 16.63
CA ASP A 32 7.73 -16.07 16.89
C ASP A 32 8.32 -14.64 16.93
N ALA A 33 8.60 -14.16 18.14
CA ALA A 33 9.10 -12.82 18.38
C ALA A 33 10.54 -12.58 17.86
N ASP A 34 11.27 -13.63 17.47
CA ASP A 34 12.62 -13.53 16.91
C ASP A 34 12.61 -13.22 15.41
N VAL A 35 11.47 -13.44 14.73
CA VAL A 35 11.28 -13.02 13.34
C VAL A 35 11.05 -11.52 13.29
N VAL A 36 12.10 -10.76 12.95
CA VAL A 36 12.08 -9.29 12.95
C VAL A 36 12.41 -8.73 11.57
N ILE A 37 11.54 -7.84 11.08
CA ILE A 37 11.74 -7.02 9.88
C ILE A 37 12.33 -5.68 10.31
N VAL A 38 13.63 -5.47 10.07
CA VAL A 38 14.41 -4.27 10.45
C VAL A 38 14.52 -4.07 11.96
N ASN A 39 13.40 -3.88 12.66
CA ASN A 39 13.29 -3.80 14.11
C ASN A 39 11.86 -4.19 14.55
N ARG A 40 11.62 -4.32 15.86
CA ARG A 40 10.32 -4.76 16.39
C ARG A 40 9.17 -3.81 16.05
N GLU A 41 9.41 -2.51 16.06
CA GLU A 41 8.40 -1.48 15.74
C GLU A 41 7.99 -1.53 14.26
N VAL A 42 8.96 -1.56 13.35
CA VAL A 42 8.69 -1.76 11.92
C VAL A 42 7.90 -3.04 11.74
N THR A 43 8.36 -4.13 12.37
CA THR A 43 7.67 -5.41 12.28
C THR A 43 6.25 -5.33 12.77
N SER A 44 5.92 -4.59 13.85
CA SER A 44 4.56 -4.52 14.39
C SER A 44 3.57 -3.77 13.49
N HIS A 45 4.04 -2.80 12.71
CA HIS A 45 3.18 -1.88 11.92
C HIS A 45 3.28 -2.07 10.40
N ILE A 46 4.21 -2.90 9.91
CA ILE A 46 4.48 -3.08 8.47
C ILE A 46 3.27 -3.56 7.67
N SER A 47 2.31 -4.26 8.29
CA SER A 47 1.07 -4.67 7.63
C SER A 47 0.20 -3.48 7.24
N ASN A 48 0.18 -2.40 8.03
CA ASN A 48 -0.58 -1.19 7.71
C ASN A 48 0.01 -0.45 6.50
N PHE A 49 1.35 -0.41 6.43
CA PHE A 49 2.07 0.05 5.24
C PHE A 49 1.73 -0.80 4.01
N ALA A 50 1.90 -2.12 4.12
CA ALA A 50 1.69 -3.05 3.00
C ALA A 50 0.25 -3.00 2.49
N LEU A 51 -0.73 -2.96 3.39
CA LEU A 51 -2.15 -2.91 3.03
C LEU A 51 -2.49 -1.62 2.29
N SER A 52 -2.06 -0.48 2.83
CA SER A 52 -2.34 0.83 2.24
C SER A 52 -1.68 0.97 0.87
N TYR A 53 -0.44 0.48 0.72
CA TYR A 53 0.23 0.41 -0.57
C TYR A 53 -0.53 -0.46 -1.57
N VAL A 54 -0.90 -1.69 -1.19
CA VAL A 54 -1.62 -2.63 -2.06
C VAL A 54 -2.95 -2.06 -2.52
N LEU A 55 -3.75 -1.49 -1.60
CA LEU A 55 -5.02 -0.85 -1.94
C LEU A 55 -4.81 0.25 -2.99
N CYS A 56 -3.86 1.16 -2.73
CA CYS A 56 -3.54 2.25 -3.65
C CYS A 56 -3.08 1.72 -5.01
N ALA A 57 -2.08 0.83 -5.03
CA ALA A 57 -1.47 0.31 -6.24
C ALA A 57 -2.46 -0.50 -7.08
N LEU A 58 -3.26 -1.38 -6.47
CA LEU A 58 -4.19 -2.24 -7.17
C LEU A 58 -5.38 -1.45 -7.74
N ILE A 59 -6.07 -0.68 -6.90
CA ILE A 59 -7.23 0.10 -7.36
C ILE A 59 -6.80 1.21 -8.31
N GLY A 60 -5.67 1.88 -8.02
CA GLY A 60 -5.11 2.89 -8.90
C GLY A 60 -4.70 2.31 -10.26
N LEU A 61 -4.10 1.12 -10.30
CA LEU A 61 -3.79 0.41 -11.54
C LEU A 61 -5.05 0.11 -12.35
N LEU A 62 -6.12 -0.39 -11.70
CA LEU A 62 -7.40 -0.67 -12.36
C LEU A 62 -7.99 0.61 -12.97
N LEU A 63 -8.00 1.71 -12.22
CA LEU A 63 -8.49 3.01 -12.70
C LEU A 63 -7.68 3.51 -13.91
N LEU A 64 -6.35 3.47 -13.83
CA LEU A 64 -5.47 3.89 -14.93
C LEU A 64 -5.63 2.99 -16.16
N SER A 65 -5.76 1.67 -15.97
CA SER A 65 -5.97 0.69 -17.05
C SER A 65 -7.33 0.87 -17.73
N ALA A 66 -8.35 1.29 -16.97
CA ALA A 66 -9.66 1.69 -17.48
C ALA A 66 -9.66 3.06 -18.19
N GLY A 67 -8.50 3.72 -18.31
CA GLY A 67 -8.34 5.02 -18.98
C GLY A 67 -8.78 6.21 -18.14
N LYS A 68 -9.01 6.04 -16.83
CA LYS A 68 -9.27 7.16 -15.92
C LYS A 68 -8.01 8.00 -15.76
N ARG A 69 -8.20 9.28 -15.43
CA ARG A 69 -7.11 10.22 -15.18
C ARG A 69 -6.37 9.84 -13.89
N LEU A 70 -5.05 10.06 -13.86
CA LEU A 70 -4.21 9.88 -12.67
C LEU A 70 -4.78 10.56 -11.43
N ARG A 71 -5.39 11.74 -11.58
CA ARG A 71 -6.07 12.44 -10.48
C ARG A 71 -7.09 11.57 -9.73
N SER A 72 -7.85 10.74 -10.44
CA SER A 72 -8.84 9.85 -9.82
C SER A 72 -8.17 8.76 -8.97
N ALA A 73 -7.04 8.22 -9.43
CA ALA A 73 -6.27 7.24 -8.68
C ALA A 73 -5.60 7.89 -7.45
N LEU A 74 -5.06 9.11 -7.58
CA LEU A 74 -4.48 9.84 -6.45
C LEU A 74 -5.53 10.28 -5.42
N LEU A 75 -6.75 10.63 -5.85
CA LEU A 75 -7.86 10.89 -4.93
C LEU A 75 -8.24 9.63 -4.14
N PHE A 76 -8.18 8.45 -4.77
CA PHE A 76 -8.35 7.19 -4.05
C PHE A 76 -7.24 6.97 -3.01
N CYS A 77 -5.96 7.21 -3.37
CA CYS A 77 -4.86 7.15 -2.39
C CYS A 77 -5.05 8.12 -1.23
N LEU A 78 -5.54 9.33 -1.50
CA LEU A 78 -5.85 10.31 -0.47
C LEU A 78 -6.99 9.83 0.44
N ALA A 79 -8.00 9.16 -0.12
CA ALA A 79 -9.08 8.57 0.68
C ALA A 79 -8.57 7.44 1.58
N VAL A 80 -7.68 6.57 1.09
CA VAL A 80 -7.04 5.52 1.91
C VAL A 80 -6.19 6.15 3.03
N LEU A 81 -5.43 7.19 2.72
CA LEU A 81 -4.66 7.95 3.70
C LEU A 81 -5.56 8.52 4.79
N ALA A 82 -6.64 9.21 4.42
CA ALA A 82 -7.61 9.76 5.36
C ALA A 82 -8.30 8.66 6.18
N ALA A 83 -8.60 7.51 5.57
CA ALA A 83 -9.19 6.37 6.26
C ALA A 83 -8.26 5.82 7.37
N ASN A 84 -6.95 5.71 7.12
CA ASN A 84 -5.98 5.30 8.16
C ASN A 84 -6.00 6.26 9.36
N LEU A 85 -6.03 7.57 9.12
CA LEU A 85 -6.13 8.57 10.18
C LEU A 85 -7.45 8.49 10.95
N VAL A 86 -8.57 8.37 10.23
CA VAL A 86 -9.91 8.31 10.86
C VAL A 86 -10.08 7.03 11.66
N TYR A 87 -9.59 5.90 11.14
CA TYR A 87 -9.66 4.60 11.80
C TYR A 87 -8.94 4.65 13.16
N GLU A 88 -7.67 5.06 13.18
CA GLU A 88 -6.90 5.12 14.42
C GLU A 88 -7.39 6.22 15.38
N ALA A 89 -7.89 7.35 14.87
CA ALA A 89 -8.35 8.45 15.73
C ALA A 89 -9.72 8.19 16.37
N PHE A 90 -10.66 7.54 15.66
CA PHE A 90 -12.08 7.52 16.04
C PHE A 90 -12.70 6.13 16.20
N LEU A 91 -12.04 5.04 15.79
CA LEU A 91 -12.56 3.67 15.88
C LEU A 91 -11.75 2.82 16.87
N PRO A 92 -11.86 3.06 18.20
CA PRO A 92 -11.19 2.25 19.22
C PRO A 92 -11.85 0.86 19.39
N VAL A 93 -12.87 0.52 18.59
CA VAL A 93 -13.66 -0.72 18.75
C VAL A 93 -12.84 -1.96 18.39
N ALA A 94 -11.82 -1.83 17.53
CA ALA A 94 -11.01 -2.95 17.04
C ALA A 94 -9.50 -2.82 17.31
N ASN A 95 -8.98 -1.62 17.62
CA ASN A 95 -7.56 -1.40 17.93
C ASN A 95 -7.39 -0.49 19.16
N THR A 96 -6.32 -0.71 19.94
CA THR A 96 -5.81 0.33 20.85
C THR A 96 -5.39 1.53 20.03
N ARG A 97 -5.71 2.75 20.45
CA ARG A 97 -5.27 3.95 19.73
C ARG A 97 -3.75 3.94 19.57
N ASP A 98 -3.28 3.70 18.35
CA ASP A 98 -1.86 3.73 18.01
C ASP A 98 -1.65 4.60 16.78
N MET A 99 -1.21 5.84 17.01
CA MET A 99 -0.96 6.76 15.91
C MET A 99 0.20 6.30 15.00
N VAL A 100 1.07 5.41 15.48
CA VAL A 100 2.14 4.83 14.68
C VAL A 100 1.55 3.97 13.55
N ASP A 101 0.50 3.20 13.80
CA ASP A 101 -0.19 2.43 12.76
C ASP A 101 -0.69 3.34 11.62
N ALA A 102 -1.29 4.48 11.97
CA ALA A 102 -1.72 5.47 10.98
C ALA A 102 -0.55 6.02 10.16
N LEU A 103 0.61 6.28 10.78
CA LEU A 103 1.81 6.76 10.08
C LEU A 103 2.31 5.74 9.05
N TYR A 104 2.34 4.45 9.39
CA TYR A 104 2.71 3.40 8.44
C TYR A 104 1.69 3.28 7.31
N GLY A 105 0.40 3.40 7.60
CA GLY A 105 -0.66 3.46 6.59
C GLY A 105 -0.55 4.67 5.65
N ILE A 106 -0.24 5.85 6.19
CA ILE A 106 0.05 7.06 5.41
C ILE A 106 1.26 6.82 4.51
N ALA A 107 2.37 6.30 5.06
CA ALA A 107 3.57 6.00 4.29
C ALA A 107 3.29 5.03 3.13
N GLY A 108 2.50 3.98 3.38
CA GLY A 108 2.07 3.02 2.36
C GLY A 108 1.22 3.68 1.26
N SER A 109 0.29 4.55 1.66
CA SER A 109 -0.57 5.29 0.73
C SER A 109 0.23 6.25 -0.16
N LEU A 110 1.20 6.98 0.42
CA LEU A 110 2.09 7.88 -0.31
C LEU A 110 2.99 7.10 -1.28
N ALA A 111 3.57 5.98 -0.84
CA ALA A 111 4.37 5.11 -1.70
C ALA A 111 3.54 4.54 -2.85
N GLY A 112 2.29 4.14 -2.61
CA GLY A 112 1.36 3.68 -3.63
C GLY A 112 1.02 4.80 -4.63
N GLY A 113 0.77 6.02 -4.14
CA GLY A 113 0.56 7.20 -4.99
C GLY A 113 1.77 7.53 -5.87
N ALA A 114 2.97 7.52 -5.30
CA ALA A 114 4.22 7.73 -6.04
C ALA A 114 4.42 6.65 -7.12
N TYR A 115 4.14 5.39 -6.79
CA TYR A 115 4.18 4.29 -7.73
C TYR A 115 3.19 4.48 -8.89
N LEU A 116 1.97 4.96 -8.63
CA LEU A 116 0.98 5.26 -9.67
C LEU A 116 1.40 6.43 -10.57
N CYS A 117 2.07 7.45 -10.02
CA CYS A 117 2.65 8.54 -10.80
C CYS A 117 3.70 7.99 -11.79
N TRP A 118 4.61 7.15 -11.30
CA TRP A 118 5.59 6.46 -12.14
C TRP A 118 4.92 5.58 -13.20
N LEU A 119 3.91 4.80 -12.80
CA LEU A 119 3.20 3.90 -13.70
C LEU A 119 2.48 4.66 -14.82
N ASN A 120 1.81 5.77 -14.48
CA ASN A 120 1.11 6.58 -15.46
C ASN A 120 2.07 7.20 -16.49
N ALA A 121 3.27 7.58 -16.05
CA ALA A 121 4.29 8.19 -16.90
C ALA A 121 5.01 7.17 -17.80
N PHE A 122 5.34 5.98 -17.27
CA PHE A 122 6.27 5.06 -17.95
C PHE A 122 5.70 3.66 -18.20
N GLY A 123 4.69 3.24 -17.46
CA GLY A 123 4.24 1.85 -17.37
C GLY A 123 3.30 1.38 -18.46
N PHE A 124 2.60 2.30 -19.14
CA PHE A 124 1.66 1.95 -20.21
C PHE A 124 2.33 1.99 -21.59
N ALA A 125 1.93 1.05 -22.45
CA ALA A 125 2.23 1.10 -23.87
C ALA A 125 1.54 2.30 -24.52
N GLN A 126 2.18 2.89 -25.53
CA GLN A 126 1.58 3.94 -26.36
C GLN A 126 0.51 3.36 -27.27
#